data_AF-A0A5C7Z7W6-F1
#
_entry.id   AF-A0A5C7Z7W6-F1
#
_cell.length_a   1.000
_cell.length_b   1.000
_cell.length_c   1.000
_cell.angle_alpha   90.00
_cell.angle_beta   90.00
_cell.angle_gamma   90.00
#
_symmetry.space_group_name_H-M   'P 1'
#
loop_
_entity.id
_entity.type
_entity.pdbx_description
1 polymer ?
#
loop_
_entity_poly.entity_id
_entity_poly.type
_entity_poly.pdbx_seq_one_letter_code
_entity_poly.pdbx_strand_id
1 'polypeptide(L)'
;MPPTLYEKLGSENISRLVDQFYDLVFVHPQISHLFKTDKELIKEKQRLFLTQFLGGPALYSQQYGHPQLRARHMPHTIGNDEAVAWLACMSKAIGTLPIDEALK
;
A
#
# COMPACT_ATOMS: atom_id res chain seq x y z
N MET A 1 0.47 -11.20 -24.39
CA MET A 1 -0.27 -11.13 -23.11
C MET A 1 -0.63 -9.68 -22.86
N PRO A 2 -1.79 -9.37 -22.25
CA PRO A 2 -2.08 -8.00 -21.86
C PRO A 2 -1.04 -7.50 -20.84
N PRO A 3 -0.72 -6.19 -20.82
CA PRO A 3 0.21 -5.64 -19.85
C PRO A 3 -0.34 -5.82 -18.43
N THR A 4 0.57 -6.13 -17.50
CA THR A 4 0.31 -6.19 -16.06
C THR A 4 -0.15 -4.83 -15.53
N LEU A 5 -0.76 -4.82 -14.35
CA LEU A 5 -1.17 -3.56 -13.72
C LEU A 5 0.06 -2.73 -13.33
N TYR A 6 1.16 -3.37 -12.95
CA TYR A 6 2.46 -2.71 -12.74
C TYR A 6 2.95 -1.97 -13.99
N GLU A 7 2.90 -2.61 -15.17
CA GLU A 7 3.31 -1.96 -16.44
C GLU A 7 2.40 -0.79 -16.82
N LYS A 8 1.11 -0.86 -16.52
CA LYS A 8 0.15 0.23 -16.76
C LYS A 8 0.34 1.40 -15.80
N LEU A 9 0.62 1.13 -14.52
CA LEU A 9 0.78 2.16 -13.50
C LEU A 9 2.18 2.78 -13.53
N GLY A 10 3.22 1.97 -13.68
CA GLY A 10 4.62 2.37 -13.50
C GLY A 10 5.02 2.53 -12.02
N SER A 11 6.31 2.38 -11.76
CA SER A 11 6.89 2.47 -10.40
C SER A 11 6.73 3.86 -9.78
N GLU A 12 6.71 4.92 -10.58
CA GLU A 12 6.52 6.29 -10.12
C GLU A 12 5.13 6.48 -9.49
N ASN A 13 4.06 6.01 -10.15
CA ASN A 13 2.70 6.12 -9.63
C ASN A 13 2.48 5.23 -8.39
N ILE A 14 3.11 4.05 -8.33
CA ILE A 14 3.11 3.23 -7.11
C ILE A 14 3.80 3.98 -5.97
N SER A 15 4.91 4.65 -6.24
CA SER A 15 5.61 5.45 -5.22
C SER A 15 4.72 6.60 -4.74
N ARG A 16 4.12 7.37 -5.66
CA ARG A 16 3.17 8.45 -5.35
C ARG A 16 1.97 7.94 -4.54
N LEU A 17 1.40 6.81 -4.94
CA LEU A 17 0.28 6.16 -4.23
C LEU A 17 0.65 5.88 -2.78
N VAL A 18 1.79 5.23 -2.56
CA VAL A 18 2.21 4.86 -1.20
C VAL A 18 2.51 6.09 -0.34
N ASP A 19 3.11 7.14 -0.91
CA ASP A 19 3.35 8.38 -0.17
C ASP A 19 2.04 9.05 0.26
N GLN A 20 1.13 9.27 -0.70
CA GLN A 20 -0.18 9.87 -0.43
C GLN A 20 -1.01 9.02 0.55
N PHE A 21 -0.97 7.70 0.38
CA PHE A 21 -1.66 6.76 1.25
C PHE A 21 -1.19 6.87 2.70
N TYR A 22 0.12 6.83 2.95
CA TYR A 22 0.63 6.91 4.32
C TYR A 22 0.60 8.33 4.90
N ASP A 23 0.60 9.38 4.08
CA ASP A 23 0.31 10.73 4.58
C ASP A 23 -1.11 10.82 5.16
N LEU A 24 -2.09 10.15 4.53
CA LEU A 24 -3.45 10.06 5.05
C LEU A 24 -3.54 9.17 6.30
N VAL A 25 -2.93 7.99 6.28
CA VAL A 25 -2.97 7.02 7.40
C VAL A 25 -2.41 7.61 8.69
N PHE A 26 -1.26 8.28 8.62
CA PHE A 26 -0.57 8.78 9.80
C PHE A 26 -1.30 9.94 10.51
N VAL A 27 -2.23 10.59 9.83
CA VAL A 27 -3.09 11.64 10.41
C VAL A 27 -4.53 11.19 10.65
N HIS A 28 -4.89 9.97 10.24
CA HIS A 28 -6.26 9.48 10.34
C HIS A 28 -6.61 9.14 11.80
N PRO A 29 -7.69 9.71 12.38
CA PRO A 29 -7.98 9.61 13.80
C PRO A 29 -8.25 8.17 14.27
N GLN A 30 -8.81 7.32 13.40
CA GLN A 30 -9.13 5.92 13.75
C GLN A 30 -7.94 4.97 13.67
N ILE A 31 -6.93 5.21 12.83
CA ILE A 31 -5.91 4.18 12.53
C ILE A 31 -4.48 4.63 12.77
N SER A 32 -4.19 5.92 12.91
CA SER A 32 -2.83 6.43 13.13
C SER A 32 -2.14 5.77 14.33
N HIS A 33 -2.90 5.44 15.38
CA HIS A 33 -2.42 4.78 16.58
C HIS A 33 -1.83 3.37 16.36
N LEU A 34 -2.16 2.72 15.23
CA LEU A 34 -1.61 1.41 14.83
C LEU A 34 -0.21 1.54 14.21
N PHE A 35 0.16 2.71 13.70
CA PHE A 35 1.40 2.94 12.95
C PHE A 35 2.47 3.59 13.83
N LYS A 36 3.08 2.78 14.70
CA LYS A 36 4.10 3.22 15.68
C LYS A 36 5.54 3.07 15.20
N THR A 37 5.75 2.43 14.05
CA THR A 37 7.07 2.16 13.47
C THR A 37 7.51 3.31 12.58
N ASP A 38 8.77 3.30 12.18
CA ASP A 38 9.31 4.24 11.19
C ASP A 38 8.43 4.28 9.92
N LYS A 39 7.93 5.48 9.61
CA LYS A 39 7.07 5.76 8.46
C LYS A 39 7.72 5.39 7.14
N GLU A 40 9.02 5.67 6.97
CA GLU A 40 9.72 5.41 5.72
C GLU A 40 9.96 3.91 5.52
N LEU A 41 10.23 3.17 6.60
CA LEU A 41 10.32 1.70 6.54
C LEU A 41 8.97 1.06 6.15
N ILE A 42 7.87 1.58 6.71
CA ILE A 42 6.52 1.11 6.37
C ILE A 42 6.22 1.37 4.89
N LYS A 43 6.51 2.58 4.41
CA LYS A 43 6.34 2.97 3.01
C LYS A 43 7.19 2.09 2.08
N GLU A 44 8.46 1.87 2.40
CA GLU A 44 9.35 1.01 1.62
C GLU A 44 8.74 -0.39 1.45
N LYS A 45 8.37 -1.03 2.57
CA LYS A 45 7.71 -2.35 2.56
C LYS A 45 6.47 -2.38 1.68
N GLN A 46 5.63 -1.35 1.75
CA GLN A 46 4.43 -1.25 0.92
C GLN A 46 4.76 -1.08 -0.56
N ARG A 47 5.74 -0.23 -0.93
CA ARG A 47 6.19 -0.05 -2.32
C ARG A 47 6.70 -1.35 -2.92
N LEU A 48 7.56 -2.07 -2.19
CA LEU A 48 8.07 -3.37 -2.64
C LEU A 48 6.94 -4.40 -2.77
N PHE A 49 6.01 -4.42 -1.81
CA PHE A 49 4.87 -5.34 -1.85
C PHE A 49 3.97 -5.06 -3.05
N LEU A 50 3.56 -3.81 -3.27
CA LEU A 50 2.71 -3.42 -4.41
C LEU A 50 3.40 -3.64 -5.74
N THR A 51 4.71 -3.37 -5.83
CA THR A 51 5.51 -3.65 -7.04
C THR A 51 5.37 -5.12 -7.44
N GLN A 52 5.59 -6.03 -6.50
CA GLN A 52 5.45 -7.46 -6.72
C GLN A 52 3.99 -7.88 -6.96
N PHE A 53 3.07 -7.39 -6.14
CA PHE A 53 1.66 -7.80 -6.15
C PHE A 53 0.95 -7.43 -7.46
N LEU A 54 1.30 -6.29 -8.06
CA LEU A 54 0.69 -5.78 -9.29
C LEU A 54 1.33 -6.38 -10.57
N GLY A 55 2.25 -7.33 -10.42
CA GLY A 55 2.88 -8.07 -11.53
C GLY A 55 4.28 -7.59 -11.92
N GLY A 56 4.90 -6.72 -11.12
CA GLY A 56 6.29 -6.30 -11.29
C GLY A 56 7.29 -7.30 -10.65
N PRO A 57 8.56 -6.90 -10.52
CA PRO A 57 9.61 -7.75 -9.93
C PRO A 57 9.29 -8.14 -8.48
N ALA A 58 9.74 -9.34 -8.06
CA ALA A 58 9.47 -9.91 -6.74
C ALA A 58 10.31 -9.30 -5.60
N LEU A 59 10.42 -7.97 -5.55
CA LEU A 59 11.33 -7.25 -4.66
C LEU A 59 11.01 -7.49 -3.18
N TYR A 60 9.72 -7.55 -2.82
CA TYR A 60 9.33 -7.83 -1.43
C TYR A 60 9.80 -9.21 -0.99
N SER A 61 9.54 -10.24 -1.80
CA SER A 61 9.95 -11.61 -1.48
C SER A 61 11.47 -11.77 -1.44
N GLN A 62 12.20 -11.06 -2.30
CA GLN A 62 13.67 -11.07 -2.29
C GLN A 62 14.25 -10.50 -0.99
N GLN A 63 13.65 -9.45 -0.43
CA GLN A 63 14.16 -8.78 0.77
C GLN A 63 13.58 -9.33 2.08
N TYR A 64 12.30 -9.73 2.08
CA TYR A 64 11.55 -10.09 3.30
C TYR A 64 10.97 -11.50 3.26
N GLY A 65 11.22 -12.29 2.22
CA GLY A 65 10.64 -13.62 2.05
C GLY A 65 9.14 -13.61 1.78
N HIS A 66 8.51 -14.77 1.93
CA HIS A 66 7.09 -14.95 1.60
C HIS A 66 6.18 -13.92 2.35
N PRO A 67 5.23 -13.24 1.67
CA PRO A 67 4.48 -12.13 2.26
C PRO A 67 3.74 -12.46 3.56
N GLN A 68 3.11 -13.63 3.67
CA GLN A 68 2.41 -14.11 4.87
C GLN A 68 1.53 -13.02 5.53
N LEU A 69 0.76 -12.27 4.73
CA LEU A 69 0.10 -11.03 5.15
C LEU A 69 -0.72 -11.23 6.43
N ARG A 70 -1.58 -12.26 6.49
CA ARG A 70 -2.39 -12.53 7.68
C ARG A 70 -1.54 -12.72 8.95
N ALA A 71 -0.46 -13.50 8.87
CA ALA A 71 0.41 -13.75 10.02
C ALA A 71 1.13 -12.47 10.46
N ARG A 72 1.57 -11.64 9.51
CA ARG A 72 2.23 -10.36 9.81
C ARG A 72 1.29 -9.30 10.37
N HIS A 73 -0.02 -9.40 10.10
CA HIS A 73 -1.04 -8.48 10.63
C HIS A 73 -1.67 -8.98 11.95
N MET A 74 -1.57 -10.27 12.27
CA MET A 74 -2.13 -10.88 13.48
C MET A 74 -1.70 -10.24 14.82
N PRO A 75 -0.47 -9.70 14.98
CA PRO A 75 -0.09 -9.00 16.20
C PRO A 75 -0.84 -7.68 16.45
N HIS A 76 -1.57 -7.17 15.46
CA HIS A 76 -2.31 -5.92 15.54
C HIS A 76 -3.81 -6.19 15.68
N THR A 77 -4.46 -5.47 16.60
CA THR A 77 -5.92 -5.49 16.71
C THR A 77 -6.49 -4.64 15.58
N ILE A 78 -6.90 -5.30 14.50
CA ILE A 78 -7.53 -4.66 13.34
C ILE A 78 -9.00 -5.11 13.31
N GLY A 79 -9.91 -4.21 13.68
CA GLY A 79 -11.35 -4.41 13.57
C GLY A 79 -11.89 -3.92 12.23
N ASN A 80 -13.23 -3.96 12.11
CA ASN A 80 -13.90 -3.50 10.90
C ASN A 80 -13.71 -1.99 10.67
N ASP A 81 -13.74 -1.19 11.74
CA ASP A 81 -13.60 0.26 11.64
C ASP A 81 -12.20 0.66 11.16
N GLU A 82 -11.16 -0.03 11.65
CA GLU A 82 -9.78 0.18 11.20
C GLU A 82 -9.61 -0.24 9.73
N ALA A 83 -10.21 -1.36 9.33
CA ALA A 83 -10.18 -1.83 7.94
C ALA A 83 -10.87 -0.84 6.99
N VAL A 84 -12.04 -0.33 7.36
CA VAL A 84 -12.78 0.68 6.58
C VAL A 84 -11.99 1.97 6.47
N ALA A 85 -11.42 2.46 7.57
CA ALA A 85 -10.57 3.65 7.57
C ALA A 85 -9.34 3.49 6.66
N TRP A 86 -8.68 2.32 6.73
CA TRP A 86 -7.54 2.01 5.86
C TRP A 86 -7.94 2.02 4.38
N LEU A 87 -9.06 1.39 4.03
CA LEU A 87 -9.58 1.36 2.67
C LEU A 87 -9.98 2.76 2.17
N ALA A 88 -10.56 3.59 3.03
CA ALA A 88 -10.89 4.98 2.70
C ALA A 88 -9.63 5.81 2.41
N CYS A 89 -8.57 5.66 3.20
CA CYS A 89 -7.27 6.28 2.91
C CYS A 89 -6.70 5.82 1.56
N MET A 90 -6.76 4.51 1.27
CA MET A 90 -6.24 3.96 0.00
C MET A 90 -7.04 4.46 -1.20
N SER A 91 -8.37 4.42 -1.14
CA SER A 91 -9.26 4.91 -2.19
C SER A 91 -9.02 6.39 -2.49
N LYS A 92 -8.87 7.22 -1.44
CA LYS A 92 -8.54 8.64 -1.61
C LYS A 92 -7.17 8.85 -2.28
N ALA A 93 -6.17 8.06 -1.91
CA ALA A 93 -4.83 8.14 -2.52
C ALA A 93 -4.81 7.67 -3.99
N ILE A 94 -5.59 6.65 -4.35
CA ILE A 94 -5.79 6.24 -5.75
C ILE A 94 -6.45 7.37 -6.56
N GLY A 95 -7.47 8.00 -5.98
CA GLY A 95 -8.19 9.13 -6.59
C GLY A 95 -7.28 10.30 -6.98
N THR A 96 -6.19 10.54 -6.23
CA THR A 96 -5.23 11.62 -6.48
C THR A 96 -4.14 11.28 -7.50
N LEU A 97 -4.09 10.06 -8.03
CA LEU A 97 -3.11 9.68 -9.04
C LEU A 97 -3.41 10.33 -10.40
N PRO A 98 -2.37 10.81 -11.12
CA PRO A 98 -2.51 11.38 -12.46
C PRO A 98 -2.53 10.26 -13.52
N ILE A 99 -3.49 9.34 -13.41
CA ILE A 99 -3.66 8.19 -14.31
C ILE A 99 -5.08 8.16 -14.88
N ASP A 100 -5.30 7.31 -15.89
CA ASP A 100 -6.62 7.06 -16.46
C ASP A 100 -7.62 6.64 -15.38
N GLU A 101 -8.82 7.24 -15.37
CA GLU A 101 -9.90 6.90 -14.43
C GLU A 101 -10.31 5.43 -14.53
N ALA A 102 -10.19 4.80 -15.71
CA ALA A 102 -10.48 3.38 -15.86
C ALA A 102 -9.46 2.46 -15.14
N LEU A 103 -8.34 3.01 -14.65
CA LEU A 103 -7.34 2.30 -13.85
C LEU A 103 -7.45 2.54 -12.34
N LYS A 104 -8.31 3.47 -11.91
CA LYS A 104 -8.56 3.78 -10.50
C LYS A 104 -9.63 2.86 -9.91
#